data_AF-A0A2S5N1X0-F1
#
_entry.id   AF-A0A2S5N1X0-F1
#
_cell.length_a   1.000
_cell.length_b   1.000
_cell.length_c   1.000
_cell.angle_alpha   90.00
_cell.angle_beta   90.00
_cell.angle_gamma   90.00
#
_symmetry.space_group_name_H-M   'P 1'
#
loop_
_entity.id
_entity.type
_entity.pdbx_description
1 polymer ?
#
loop_
_entity_poly.entity_id
_entity_poly.type
_entity_poly.pdbx_seq_one_letter_code
_entity_poly.pdbx_strand_id
1 'polypeptide(L)'
;MRILNFVAVFMALASAFLLYGLNYDTRMIESRLHSREREAEQARADIAVLRAERAHLARPERIEPIARGLGLEPLGARHLLPGPGLASSDITTSSTGP
;
A
#
# COMPACT_ATOMS: atom_id res chain seq x y z
N MET A 1 26.64 -4.33 55.59
CA MET A 1 27.04 -3.12 54.86
C MET A 1 27.75 -3.39 53.53
N ARG A 2 28.81 -4.22 53.47
CA ARG A 2 29.58 -4.41 52.23
C ARG A 2 28.79 -5.06 51.08
N ILE A 3 27.98 -6.08 51.38
CA ILE A 3 27.11 -6.77 50.39
C ILE A 3 26.06 -5.82 49.81
N LEU A 4 25.45 -4.96 50.63
CA LEU A 4 24.45 -3.99 50.17
C LEU A 4 25.06 -2.98 49.17
N ASN A 5 26.29 -2.53 49.42
CA ASN A 5 27.02 -1.68 48.49
C ASN A 5 27.33 -2.39 47.17
N PHE A 6 27.75 -3.66 47.22
CA PHE A 6 28.00 -4.45 46.02
C PHE A 6 26.74 -4.62 45.17
N VAL A 7 25.60 -4.91 45.80
CA VAL A 7 24.31 -5.01 45.11
C VAL A 7 23.93 -3.66 44.50
N ALA A 8 24.09 -2.55 45.22
CA ALA A 8 23.79 -1.22 44.72
C ALA A 8 24.65 -0.85 43.49
N VAL A 9 25.96 -1.13 43.55
CA VAL A 9 26.88 -0.90 42.42
C VAL A 9 26.53 -1.80 41.24
N PHE A 10 26.21 -3.07 41.48
CA PHE A 10 25.80 -3.99 40.43
C PHE A 10 24.49 -3.54 39.75
N MET A 11 23.51 -3.11 40.55
CA MET A 11 22.24 -2.61 40.05
C MET A 11 22.42 -1.33 39.21
N ALA A 12 23.31 -0.44 39.65
CA ALA A 12 23.66 0.78 38.91
C ALA A 12 24.35 0.45 37.57
N LEU A 13 25.31 -0.48 37.57
CA LEU A 13 25.97 -0.93 36.34
C LEU A 13 24.97 -1.58 35.39
N ALA A 14 24.15 -2.52 35.87
CA ALA A 14 23.12 -3.17 35.06
C ALA A 14 22.17 -2.15 34.43
N SER A 15 21.73 -1.15 35.20
CA SER A 15 20.91 -0.03 34.70
C SER A 15 21.62 0.79 33.62
N ALA A 16 22.90 1.14 33.83
CA ALA A 16 23.70 1.86 32.85
C ALA A 16 23.85 1.08 31.54
N PHE A 17 24.10 -0.23 31.62
CA PHE A 17 24.16 -1.11 30.44
C PHE A 17 22.80 -1.24 29.74
N LEU A 18 21.71 -1.39 30.49
CA LEU A 18 20.36 -1.48 29.94
C LEU A 18 19.99 -0.20 29.18
N LEU A 19 20.26 0.96 29.80
CA LEU A 19 20.01 2.26 29.20
C LEU A 19 20.86 2.49 27.95
N TYR A 20 22.14 2.08 27.99
CA TYR A 20 23.03 2.17 26.84
C TYR A 20 22.54 1.28 25.69
N GLY A 21 22.19 0.03 25.96
CA GLY A 21 21.65 -0.89 24.97
C GLY A 21 20.35 -0.38 24.34
N LEU A 22 19.41 0.09 25.17
CA LEU A 22 18.11 0.60 24.71
C LEU A 22 18.25 1.88 23.87
N ASN A 23 19.16 2.77 24.25
CA ASN A 23 19.48 3.99 23.50
C ASN A 23 20.15 3.64 22.16
N TYR A 24 21.01 2.63 22.15
CA TYR A 24 21.69 2.17 20.94
C TYR A 24 20.75 1.45 19.97
N ASP A 25 19.88 0.58 20.49
CA ASP A 25 18.88 -0.14 19.68
C ASP A 25 17.88 0.83 19.05
N THR A 26 17.49 1.88 19.77
CA THR A 26 16.60 2.92 19.24
C THR A 26 17.25 3.65 18.07
N ARG A 27 18.52 4.06 18.19
CA ARG A 27 19.26 4.72 17.10
C ARG A 27 19.45 3.83 15.88
N MET A 28 19.65 2.52 16.08
CA MET A 28 19.83 1.59 14.97
C MET A 28 18.49 1.26 14.27
N ILE A 29 17.38 1.19 15.01
CA ILE A 29 16.04 1.02 14.44
C ILE A 29 15.63 2.27 13.65
N GLU A 30 15.92 3.46 14.17
CA GLU A 30 15.61 4.73 13.51
C GLU A 30 16.34 4.88 12.16
N SER A 31 17.62 4.52 12.10
CA SER A 31 18.38 4.51 10.84
C SER A 31 17.79 3.56 9.79
N ARG A 32 17.37 2.35 10.21
CA ARG A 32 16.75 1.36 9.32
C ARG A 32 15.35 1.77 8.90
N LEU A 33 14.61 2.48 9.76
CA LEU A 33 13.29 2.98 9.43
C LEU A 33 13.37 4.07 8.36
N HIS A 34 14.30 5.02 8.52
CA HIS A 34 14.52 6.07 7.52
C HIS A 34 14.97 5.54 6.16
N SER A 35 15.80 4.49 6.11
CA SER A 35 16.17 3.88 4.83
C SER A 35 14.96 3.22 4.15
N ARG A 36 14.15 2.49 4.93
CA ARG A 36 12.93 1.83 4.45
C ARG A 36 11.87 2.83 3.97
N GLU A 37 11.68 3.94 4.69
CA GLU A 37 10.77 5.01 4.27
C GLU A 37 11.21 5.65 2.96
N ARG A 38 12.52 5.90 2.79
CA ARG A 38 13.06 6.45 1.53
C ARG A 38 12.84 5.51 0.35
N GLU A 39 13.10 4.22 0.54
CA GLU A 39 12.83 3.20 -0.49
C GLU A 39 11.34 3.14 -0.85
N ALA A 40 10.46 3.21 0.15
CA ALA A 40 9.02 3.21 -0.07
C ALA A 40 8.55 4.45 -0.84
N GLU A 41 9.10 5.63 -0.52
CA GLU A 41 8.77 6.88 -1.22
C GLU A 41 9.23 6.85 -2.68
N GLN A 42 10.44 6.32 -2.94
CA GLN A 42 10.94 6.12 -4.30
C GLN A 42 10.04 5.17 -5.10
N ALA A 43 9.68 4.02 -4.52
CA ALA A 43 8.79 3.07 -5.19
C ALA A 43 7.41 3.68 -5.52
N ARG A 44 6.87 4.54 -4.63
CA ARG A 44 5.60 5.26 -4.89
C ARG A 44 5.74 6.26 -6.05
N ALA A 45 6.84 6.99 -6.11
CA ALA A 45 7.13 7.92 -7.19
C ALA A 45 7.23 7.19 -8.54
N ASP A 46 7.95 6.06 -8.58
CA ASP A 46 8.09 5.25 -9.79
C ASP A 46 6.73 4.73 -10.28
N ILE A 47 5.89 4.22 -9.37
CA ILE A 47 4.52 3.78 -9.70
C ILE A 47 3.70 4.92 -10.29
N ALA A 48 3.84 6.14 -9.77
CA ALA A 48 3.13 7.30 -10.29
C ALA A 48 3.55 7.62 -11.73
N VAL A 49 4.85 7.56 -12.02
CA VAL A 49 5.40 7.73 -13.38
C VAL A 49 4.90 6.63 -14.31
N LEU A 50 5.05 5.36 -13.93
CA LEU A 50 4.56 4.20 -14.70
C LEU A 50 3.06 4.27 -14.98
N ARG A 51 2.27 4.76 -14.02
CA ARG A 51 0.82 4.96 -14.19
C ARG A 51 0.53 6.08 -15.18
N ALA A 52 1.30 7.16 -15.17
CA ALA A 52 1.18 8.25 -16.12
C ALA A 52 1.57 7.79 -17.54
N GLU A 53 2.66 7.05 -17.67
CA GLU A 53 3.10 6.45 -18.94
C GLU A 53 2.06 5.48 -19.48
N ARG A 54 1.52 4.61 -18.62
CA ARG A 54 0.44 3.70 -18.99
C ARG A 54 -0.80 4.46 -19.46
N ALA A 55 -1.21 5.51 -18.75
CA ALA A 55 -2.35 6.33 -19.15
C ALA A 55 -2.11 7.02 -20.50
N HIS A 56 -0.87 7.41 -20.79
CA HIS A 56 -0.48 7.97 -22.08
C HIS A 56 -0.51 6.92 -23.21
N LEU A 57 0.02 5.72 -22.96
CA LEU A 57 0.04 4.61 -23.92
C LEU A 57 -1.34 4.01 -24.18
N ALA A 58 -2.20 3.98 -23.16
CA ALA A 58 -3.53 3.40 -23.24
C ALA A 58 -4.58 4.33 -23.89
N ARG A 59 -4.17 5.45 -24.50
CA ARG A 59 -5.10 6.38 -25.14
C ARG A 59 -5.87 5.69 -26.27
N PRO A 60 -7.21 5.81 -26.28
CA PRO A 60 -8.06 5.13 -27.26
C PRO A 60 -7.70 5.54 -28.69
N GLU A 61 -7.29 6.79 -28.91
CA GLU A 61 -6.86 7.29 -30.22
C GLU A 61 -5.73 6.46 -30.86
N ARG A 62 -4.86 5.85 -30.04
CA ARG A 62 -3.75 5.01 -30.51
C ARG A 62 -4.13 3.54 -30.69
N ILE A 63 -5.06 3.03 -29.90
CA ILE A 63 -5.44 1.62 -29.89
C ILE A 63 -6.48 1.35 -31.00
N GLU A 64 -7.38 2.29 -31.23
CA GLU A 64 -8.48 2.19 -32.19
C GLU A 64 -8.07 1.90 -33.65
N PRO A 65 -7.01 2.52 -34.23
CA PRO A 65 -6.57 2.15 -35.57
C PRO A 65 -6.03 0.71 -35.66
N ILE A 66 -5.33 0.23 -34.62
CA ILE A 66 -4.80 -1.15 -34.55
C ILE A 66 -5.96 -2.14 -34.38
N ALA A 67 -6.92 -1.82 -33.51
CA ALA A 67 -8.10 -2.63 -33.27
C ALA A 67 -8.96 -2.78 -34.54
N ARG A 68 -9.18 -1.70 -35.28
CA ARG A 68 -9.90 -1.74 -36.57
C ARG A 68 -9.15 -2.56 -37.63
N GLY A 69 -7.82 -2.51 -37.65
CA GLY A 69 -7.00 -3.37 -38.52
C GLY A 69 -7.13 -4.87 -38.20
N LEU A 70 -7.46 -5.21 -36.96
CA LEU A 70 -7.71 -6.59 -36.51
C LEU A 70 -9.20 -7.00 -36.63
N GLY A 71 -10.06 -6.15 -37.17
CA GLY A 71 -11.50 -6.41 -37.28
C GLY A 71 -12.25 -6.36 -35.95
N LEU A 72 -11.65 -5.78 -34.91
CA LEU A 72 -12.29 -5.61 -33.60
C LEU A 72 -13.23 -4.40 -33.64
N GLU A 73 -14.43 -4.57 -33.10
CA GLU A 73 -15.44 -3.51 -33.00
C GLU A 73 -15.35 -2.80 -31.65
N PRO A 74 -15.64 -1.47 -31.56
CA PRO A 74 -15.72 -0.76 -30.30
C PRO A 74 -16.62 -1.46 -29.27
N LEU A 75 -16.24 -1.37 -27.99
CA LEU A 75 -16.94 -2.01 -26.89
C LEU A 75 -18.36 -1.42 -26.72
N GLY A 76 -19.34 -2.00 -27.40
CA GLY A 76 -20.74 -1.61 -27.30
C GLY A 76 -21.44 -2.19 -26.06
N ALA A 77 -22.56 -1.59 -25.64
CA ALA A 77 -23.36 -2.02 -24.48
C ALA A 77 -23.73 -3.53 -24.49
N ARG A 78 -23.90 -4.10 -25.68
CA ARG A 78 -24.16 -5.54 -25.91
C ARG A 78 -23.01 -6.48 -25.51
N HIS A 79 -21.78 -5.96 -25.38
CA HIS A 79 -20.60 -6.73 -24.98
C HIS A 79 -20.36 -6.69 -23.46
N LEU A 80 -21.11 -5.87 -22.71
CA LEU A 80 -21.06 -5.89 -21.25
C LEU A 80 -21.98 -6.99 -20.73
N LEU A 81 -21.39 -8.05 -20.15
CA LEU A 81 -22.15 -8.97 -19.33
C LEU A 81 -22.47 -8.30 -17.98
N PRO A 82 -23.70 -8.44 -17.45
CA PRO A 82 -24.01 -8.05 -16.08
C PRO A 82 -23.02 -8.73 -15.13
N GLY A 83 -22.23 -7.93 -14.41
CA GLY A 83 -21.31 -8.45 -13.41
C GLY A 83 -22.08 -9.17 -12.29
N PRO A 84 -21.51 -10.21 -11.66
CA PRO A 84 -22.17 -11.04 -10.64
C PRO A 84 -22.59 -10.31 -9.33
N GLY A 85 -22.59 -8.98 -9.29
CA GLY A 85 -23.06 -8.16 -8.16
C GLY A 85 -24.18 -7.17 -8.50
N LEU A 86 -24.68 -7.15 -9.74
CA LEU A 86 -25.73 -6.20 -10.18
C LEU A 86 -27.13 -6.84 -10.32
N ALA A 87 -27.25 -8.16 -10.22
CA ALA A 87 -28.52 -8.87 -10.38
C ALA A 87 -29.39 -8.91 -9.10
N SER A 88 -28.90 -8.38 -7.97
CA SER A 88 -29.53 -8.56 -6.65
C SER A 88 -30.26 -7.34 -6.09
N SER A 89 -30.36 -6.20 -6.80
CA SER A 89 -31.00 -4.99 -6.26
C SER A 89 -32.41 -4.69 -6.80
N ASP A 90 -32.93 -5.45 -7.76
CA ASP A 90 -34.23 -5.16 -8.41
C ASP A 90 -35.43 -5.93 -7.82
N ILE A 91 -35.43 -6.25 -6.52
CA ILE A 91 -36.53 -7.01 -5.88
C ILE A 91 -37.31 -6.22 -4.81
N THR A 92 -37.15 -4.90 -4.66
CA THR A 92 -37.92 -4.17 -3.63
C THR A 92 -38.31 -2.75 -4.00
N THR A 93 -39.07 -2.58 -5.10
CA THR A 93 -39.92 -1.37 -5.23
C THR A 93 -41.16 -1.60 -6.10
N SER A 94 -41.96 -2.64 -5.82
CA SER A 94 -43.30 -2.73 -6.42
C SER A 94 -44.26 -3.56 -5.56
N SER A 95 -44.63 -3.05 -4.37
CA SER A 95 -45.87 -3.48 -3.69
C SER A 95 -46.14 -2.65 -2.43
N THR A 96 -46.77 -1.48 -2.57
CA THR A 96 -47.71 -0.94 -1.57
C THR A 96 -48.77 -0.10 -2.28
N GLY A 97 -50.01 -0.58 -2.27
CA GLY A 97 -51.22 0.01 -2.85
C GLY A 97 -52.13 -1.14 -3.27
N PRO A 98 -53.21 -1.42 -2.52
CA PRO A 98 -54.41 -0.60 -2.60
C PRO A 98 -54.85 0.05 -1.27
#